data_AF-A0A7T0FYA1-F1
#
_entry.id   AF-A0A7T0FYA1-F1
#
_cell.length_a   1.000
_cell.length_b   1.000
_cell.length_c   1.000
_cell.angle_alpha   90.00
_cell.angle_beta   90.00
_cell.angle_gamma   90.00
#
_symmetry.space_group_name_H-M   'P 1'
#
loop_
_entity.id
_entity.type
_entity.pdbx_description
1 polymer ?
#
loop_
_entity_poly.entity_id
_entity_poly.type
_entity_poly.pdbx_seq_one_letter_code
_entity_poly.pdbx_strand_id
1 'polypeptide(L)' 'MKIGCIGAGYVGSTTMAVLAYKCKDCTIFVTDLMKTKIKA' A
#
# COMPACT_ATOMS: atom_id res chain seq x y z
N MET A 1 10.59 -7.65 6.90
CA MET A 1 11.06 -6.49 6.08
C MET A 1 9.93 -5.45 5.99
N LYS A 2 10.22 -4.15 5.87
CA LYS A 2 9.19 -3.09 5.81
C LYS A 2 9.26 -2.35 4.46
N ILE A 3 8.11 -2.19 3.80
CA ILE A 3 8.01 -1.54 2.48
C ILE A 3 6.95 -0.43 2.56
N GLY A 4 7.32 0.76 2.09
CA GLY A 4 6.43 1.93 2.03
C GLY A 4 6.14 2.35 0.60
N CYS A 5 4.89 2.69 0.31
CA CYS A 5 4.44 3.27 -0.95
C CYS A 5 3.78 4.63 -0.68
N ILE A 6 4.27 5.68 -1.35
CA ILE A 6 3.68 7.02 -1.32
C ILE A 6 2.79 7.16 -2.55
N GLY A 7 1.48 7.19 -2.32
CA GLY A 7 0.43 7.28 -3.33
C GLY A 7 -0.52 6.07 -3.30
N ALA A 8 -1.72 6.26 -2.76
CA ALA A 8 -2.82 5.28 -2.80
C ALA A 8 -3.61 5.40 -4.13
N GLY A 9 -2.87 5.38 -5.24
CA GLY A 9 -3.43 5.38 -6.60
C GLY A 9 -3.63 3.96 -7.14
N TYR A 10 -4.13 3.88 -8.37
CA TYR A 10 -4.41 2.60 -9.05
C TYR A 10 -3.21 1.65 -9.10
N VAL A 11 -2.00 2.16 -9.35
CA VAL A 11 -0.79 1.33 -9.45
C VAL A 11 -0.23 0.98 -8.08
N GLY A 12 0.05 1.99 -7.26
CA GLY A 12 0.72 1.82 -5.97
C GLY A 12 -0.07 0.89 -5.05
N SER A 13 -1.36 1.17 -4.84
CA SER A 13 -2.19 0.40 -3.91
C SER A 13 -2.40 -1.05 -4.35
N THR A 14 -2.70 -1.31 -5.64
CA THR A 14 -2.94 -2.68 -6.15
C THR A 14 -1.66 -3.51 -6.15
N THR A 15 -0.53 -2.91 -6.52
CA THR A 15 0.78 -3.58 -6.46
C THR A 15 1.13 -3.96 -5.02
N MET A 16 0.97 -3.03 -4.09
CA MET A 16 1.21 -3.27 -2.66
C MET A 16 0.24 -4.30 -2.06
N ALA A 17 -1.02 -4.35 -2.54
CA ALA A 17 -1.99 -5.36 -2.11
C ALA A 17 -1.56 -6.77 -2.52
N VAL A 18 -1.07 -6.97 -3.74
CA VAL A 18 -0.52 -8.25 -4.19
C VAL A 18 0.71 -8.64 -3.37
N LEU A 19 1.59 -7.66 -3.07
CA LEU A 19 2.78 -7.89 -2.26
C LEU A 19 2.43 -8.31 -0.83
N ALA A 20 1.47 -7.65 -0.19
CA ALA A 20 0.95 -8.05 1.12
C ALA A 20 0.28 -9.43 1.09
N TYR A 21 -0.36 -9.78 -0.04
CA TYR A 21 -0.96 -11.09 -0.21
C TYR A 21 0.08 -12.20 -0.35
N LYS A 22 1.10 -12.01 -1.17
CA LYS A 22 2.10 -13.05 -1.52
C LYS A 22 3.28 -13.12 -0.56
N CYS A 23 3.67 -12.02 0.06
CA CYS A 23 4.85 -11.93 0.93
C CYS A 23 4.41 -11.66 2.38
N LYS A 24 4.05 -12.72 3.11
CA LYS A 24 3.52 -12.60 4.49
C LYS A 24 4.53 -12.06 5.51
N ASP A 25 5.83 -12.19 5.22
CA ASP A 25 6.91 -11.72 6.09
C ASP A 25 7.25 -10.22 5.88
N CYS A 26 6.56 -9.58 4.93
CA CYS A 26 6.70 -8.16 4.63
C CYS A 26 5.56 -7.37 5.28
N THR A 27 5.90 -6.28 5.96
CA THR A 27 4.92 -5.29 6.42
C THR A 27 4.84 -4.18 5.39
N ILE A 28 3.66 -3.98 4.81
CA ILE A 28 3.43 -3.01 3.74
C ILE A 28 2.67 -1.80 4.28
N PHE A 29 3.14 -0.60 3.95
CA PHE A 29 2.51 0.67 4.30
C PHE A 29 2.19 1.45 3.03
N VAL A 30 0.95 1.87 2.86
CA VAL A 30 0.52 2.76 1.77
C VAL A 30 0.07 4.08 2.39
N THR A 31 0.67 5.19 1.96
CA THR A 31 0.33 6.53 2.43
C THR A 31 -0.15 7.39 1.28
N ASP A 32 -1.07 8.31 1.53
CA ASP A 32 -1.53 9.30 0.55
C ASP A 32 -1.82 10.62 1.28
N LEU A 33 -1.65 11.74 0.58
CA LEU A 33 -1.98 13.06 1.11
C LEU A 33 -3.49 13.23 1.27
N MET A 34 -4.27 12.63 0.37
CA MET A 34 -5.73 12.69 0.39
C MET A 34 -6.29 11.69 1.40
N LYS A 35 -6.67 12.16 2.59
CA LYS A 35 -7.27 11.32 3.64
C LYS A 35 -8.50 10.52 3.16
N THR A 36 -9.25 11.05 2.19
CA THR A 36 -10.41 10.37 1.59
C THR A 36 -10.05 9.08 0.88
N LYS A 37 -8.84 8.95 0.32
CA LYS A 37 -8.38 7.73 -0.35
C LYS A 37 -7.96 6.61 0.61
N ILE A 38 -7.61 6.95 1.85
CA ILE A 38 -7.17 5.99 2.87
C ILE A 38 -8.33 5.55 3.78
N LYS A 39 -9.36 6.40 3.94
CA LYS A 39 -10.53 6.12 4.79
C LYS A 39 -11.65 5.33 4.09
N ALA A 40 -11.43 4.92 2.83
CA ALA A 40 -12.41 4.20 2.02
C ALA A 40 -12.63 2.76 2.52
#